data_AF-A0A914ZTN0-F1
#
_entry.id   AF-A0A914ZTN0-F1
#
_cell.length_a   1.000
_cell.length_b   1.000
_cell.length_c   1.000
_cell.angle_alpha   90.00
_cell.angle_beta   90.00
_cell.angle_gamma   90.00
#
_symmetry.space_group_name_H-M   'P 1'
#
loop_
_entity.id
_entity.type
_entity.pdbx_description
1 polymer ?
#
loop_
_entity_poly.entity_id
_entity_poly.type
_entity_poly.pdbx_seq_one_letter_code
_entity_poly.pdbx_strand_id
1 'polypeptide(L)'
;SIGRGKDSEEADEEIAQTEQVINAIQYYRRYGHSKLRHFVAVFRRLCDSHQLQLASPYSEHLKKMKLCIDQNQRVLKQILSYGLEMFGGDHSLQTAAEISQLRPASELYMSKVKSTLKQIVRDWSTEGINERTLCYNVVLSAIRARFPDVARRHDVSILVPGAGLGRLTWHLVLEGFSVQGNEFSLFMLFTSNFILNKCQKENEFTIYPYVLDTCNNWTYEDQIRPVQFPDLCPATASPTRANTFSMCAGDFLQTTNGDDECWSVVVTVFFIDTATNLMNYIDTIHRSVESLY
;
A
#
# COMPACT_ATOMS: atom_id res chain seq x y z
N SER A 1 -13.03 -4.20 37.42
CA SER A 1 -12.64 -2.80 37.12
C SER A 1 -11.31 -2.65 36.39
N ILE A 2 -10.56 -3.74 36.11
CA ILE A 2 -9.26 -3.69 35.43
C ILE A 2 -9.38 -3.79 33.89
N GLY A 3 -10.41 -4.49 33.37
CA GLY A 3 -10.63 -4.63 31.91
C GLY A 3 -11.02 -3.32 31.20
N ARG A 4 -11.91 -2.50 31.79
CA ARG A 4 -12.37 -1.25 31.17
C ARG A 4 -11.29 -0.19 30.95
N GLY A 5 -10.20 -0.22 31.72
CA GLY A 5 -9.10 0.74 31.56
C GLY A 5 -8.14 0.35 30.43
N LYS A 6 -7.97 -0.95 30.20
CA LYS A 6 -7.10 -1.47 29.14
C LYS A 6 -7.72 -1.29 27.76
N ASP A 7 -9.01 -1.56 27.64
CA ASP A 7 -9.75 -1.38 26.38
C ASP A 7 -9.81 0.10 25.95
N SER A 8 -9.84 1.04 26.92
CA SER A 8 -9.79 2.48 26.60
C SER A 8 -8.40 2.94 26.18
N GLU A 9 -7.34 2.40 26.79
CA GLU A 9 -5.96 2.73 26.42
C GLU A 9 -5.62 2.21 25.02
N GLU A 10 -6.03 0.98 24.68
CA GLU A 10 -5.83 0.41 23.34
C GLU A 10 -6.57 1.20 22.26
N ALA A 11 -7.80 1.66 22.54
CA ALA A 11 -8.57 2.52 21.63
C ALA A 11 -7.92 3.90 21.43
N ASP A 12 -7.41 4.53 22.49
CA ASP A 12 -6.70 5.81 22.41
C ASP A 12 -5.40 5.69 21.59
N GLU A 13 -4.67 4.57 21.75
CA GLU A 13 -3.48 4.27 20.95
C GLU A 13 -3.81 4.08 19.47
N GLU A 14 -4.89 3.36 19.15
CA GLU A 14 -5.37 3.17 17.77
C GLU A 14 -5.74 4.50 17.11
N ILE A 15 -6.48 5.37 17.81
CA ILE A 15 -6.83 6.72 17.35
C ILE A 15 -5.56 7.52 17.06
N ALA A 16 -4.59 7.50 17.98
CA ALA A 16 -3.34 8.23 17.82
C ALA A 16 -2.51 7.73 16.63
N GLN A 17 -2.41 6.41 16.44
CA GLN A 17 -1.73 5.83 15.28
C GLN A 17 -2.43 6.16 13.98
N THR A 18 -3.77 6.10 13.97
CA THR A 18 -4.59 6.44 12.80
C THR A 18 -4.42 7.91 12.43
N GLU A 19 -4.41 8.81 13.40
CA GLU A 19 -4.15 10.24 13.20
C GLU A 19 -2.80 10.48 12.53
N GLN A 20 -1.75 9.78 12.98
CA GLN A 20 -0.42 9.93 12.38
C GLN A 20 -0.38 9.50 10.91
N VAL A 21 -1.11 8.44 10.55
CA VAL A 21 -1.26 8.00 9.14
C VAL A 21 -1.98 9.07 8.32
N ILE A 22 -3.13 9.54 8.81
CA ILE A 22 -3.94 10.57 8.15
C ILE A 22 -3.10 11.85 7.94
N ASN A 23 -2.49 12.36 9.01
CA ASN A 23 -1.64 13.55 8.95
C ASN A 23 -0.47 13.35 7.98
N ALA A 24 0.17 12.18 7.97
CA ALA A 24 1.27 11.90 7.05
C ALA A 24 0.86 11.99 5.58
N ILE A 25 -0.28 11.41 5.21
CA ILE A 25 -0.81 11.47 3.85
C ILE A 25 -1.16 12.91 3.47
N GLN A 26 -1.75 13.68 4.39
CA GLN A 26 -2.08 15.09 4.17
C GLN A 26 -0.83 16.00 4.09
N TYR A 27 0.24 15.66 4.81
CA TYR A 27 1.44 16.48 4.97
C TYR A 27 2.48 16.29 3.85
N TYR A 28 2.38 15.24 3.04
CA TYR A 28 3.35 14.87 2.00
C TYR A 28 3.86 16.06 1.15
N ARG A 29 2.96 16.93 0.67
CA ARG A 29 3.32 18.13 -0.10
C ARG A 29 4.18 19.10 0.68
N ARG A 30 3.80 19.39 1.94
CA ARG A 30 4.57 20.30 2.80
C ARG A 30 5.96 19.75 3.06
N TYR A 31 6.05 18.44 3.29
CA TYR A 31 7.31 17.72 3.43
C TYR A 31 8.17 17.83 2.16
N GLY A 32 7.65 17.46 0.99
CA GLY A 32 8.37 17.54 -0.28
C GLY A 32 8.83 18.96 -0.62
N HIS A 33 7.97 19.96 -0.40
CA HIS A 33 8.34 21.37 -0.57
C HIS A 33 9.42 21.84 0.41
N SER A 34 9.46 21.28 1.62
CA SER A 34 10.53 21.55 2.58
C SER A 34 11.88 21.04 2.07
N LYS A 35 11.90 19.81 1.51
CA LYS A 35 13.11 19.25 0.87
C LYS A 35 13.55 20.09 -0.33
N LEU A 36 12.62 20.54 -1.18
CA LEU A 36 12.94 21.46 -2.29
C LEU A 36 13.54 22.78 -1.81
N ARG A 37 12.98 23.41 -0.77
CA ARG A 37 13.55 24.63 -0.18
C ARG A 37 14.97 24.40 0.32
N HIS A 38 15.22 23.25 0.94
CA HIS A 38 16.55 22.85 1.36
C HIS A 38 17.52 22.73 0.17
N PHE A 39 17.11 22.05 -0.91
CA PHE A 39 17.93 21.92 -2.13
C PHE A 39 18.25 23.27 -2.78
N VAL A 40 17.28 24.19 -2.84
CA VAL A 40 17.50 25.56 -3.31
C VAL A 40 18.49 26.31 -2.41
N ALA A 41 18.35 26.18 -1.08
CA ALA A 41 19.24 26.84 -0.15
C ALA A 41 20.67 26.32 -0.24
N VAL A 42 20.87 25.01 -0.43
CA VAL A 42 22.18 24.40 -0.66
C VAL A 42 22.78 24.89 -1.97
N PHE A 43 22.01 24.89 -3.06
CA PHE A 43 22.46 25.36 -4.36
C PHE A 43 22.94 26.82 -4.35
N ARG A 44 22.20 27.70 -3.66
CA ARG A 44 22.55 29.12 -3.52
C ARG A 44 23.84 29.37 -2.71
N ARG A 45 24.33 28.37 -1.98
CA ARG A 45 25.59 28.46 -1.23
C ARG A 45 26.81 28.08 -2.07
N LEU A 46 26.62 27.55 -3.28
CA LEU A 46 27.71 27.28 -4.21
C LEU A 46 28.32 28.60 -4.70
N CYS A 47 29.58 28.59 -5.14
CA CYS A 47 30.17 29.77 -5.77
C CYS A 47 29.55 30.05 -7.15
N ASP A 48 29.65 31.28 -7.62
CA ASP A 48 28.99 31.75 -8.84
C ASP A 48 29.37 30.93 -10.08
N SER A 49 30.62 30.49 -10.20
CA SER A 49 31.08 29.66 -11.32
C SER A 49 30.39 28.30 -11.36
N HIS A 50 30.22 27.63 -10.21
CA HIS A 50 29.49 26.36 -10.13
C HIS A 50 27.99 26.55 -10.33
N GLN A 51 27.43 27.64 -9.80
CA GLN A 51 26.02 27.96 -10.04
C GLN A 51 25.77 28.16 -11.54
N LEU A 52 26.61 28.91 -12.26
CA LEU A 52 26.46 29.14 -13.70
C LEU A 52 26.48 27.84 -14.50
N GLN A 53 27.36 26.90 -14.15
CA GLN A 53 27.46 25.60 -14.82
C GLN A 53 26.22 24.71 -14.64
N LEU A 54 25.51 24.86 -13.52
CA LEU A 54 24.39 23.98 -13.14
C LEU A 54 23.01 24.67 -13.25
N ALA A 55 22.95 26.00 -13.29
CA ALA A 55 21.75 26.77 -12.98
C ALA A 55 20.56 26.46 -13.88
N SER A 56 20.75 26.40 -15.20
CA SER A 56 19.65 26.21 -16.13
C SER A 56 18.98 24.84 -15.99
N PRO A 57 19.69 23.70 -16.17
CA PRO A 57 19.05 22.38 -16.07
C PRO A 57 18.56 22.08 -14.65
N TYR A 58 19.30 22.49 -13.61
CA TYR A 58 18.92 22.20 -12.23
C TYR A 58 17.72 23.02 -11.76
N SER A 59 17.63 24.30 -12.12
CA SER A 59 16.48 25.14 -11.73
C SER A 59 15.19 24.68 -12.41
N GLU A 60 15.25 24.29 -13.69
CA GLU A 60 14.10 23.72 -14.39
C GLU A 60 13.68 22.38 -13.78
N HIS A 61 14.66 21.54 -13.42
CA HIS A 61 14.38 20.29 -12.71
C HIS A 61 13.64 20.52 -11.38
N LEU A 62 14.11 21.44 -10.53
CA LEU A 62 13.44 21.75 -9.26
C LEU A 62 12.00 22.27 -9.45
N LYS A 63 11.73 23.02 -10.52
CA LYS A 63 10.36 23.44 -10.88
C LYS A 63 9.49 22.24 -11.25
N LYS A 64 10.01 21.31 -12.07
CA LYS A 64 9.29 20.08 -12.44
C LYS A 64 9.05 19.18 -11.23
N MET A 65 10.04 19.01 -10.35
CA MET A 65 9.90 18.24 -9.10
C MET A 65 8.75 18.79 -8.24
N LYS A 66 8.61 20.12 -8.13
CA LYS A 66 7.50 20.74 -7.40
C LYS A 66 6.14 20.32 -7.97
N LEU A 67 5.98 20.34 -9.29
CA LEU A 67 4.74 19.92 -9.96
C LEU A 67 4.46 18.43 -9.72
N CYS A 68 5.49 17.59 -9.74
CA CYS A 68 5.39 16.16 -9.47
C CYS A 68 4.95 15.87 -8.02
N ILE A 69 5.51 16.59 -7.04
CA ILE A 69 5.10 16.52 -5.62
C ILE A 69 3.64 16.95 -5.46
N ASP A 70 3.25 18.05 -6.11
CA ASP A 70 1.87 18.54 -6.09
C ASP A 70 0.89 17.52 -6.70
N GLN A 71 1.28 16.84 -7.78
CA GLN A 71 0.46 15.79 -8.39
C GLN A 71 0.32 14.56 -7.47
N ASN A 72 1.41 14.08 -6.87
CA ASN A 72 1.34 12.99 -5.88
C ASN A 72 0.39 13.33 -4.73
N GLN A 73 0.45 14.56 -4.23
CA GLN A 73 -0.47 14.99 -3.16
C GLN A 73 -1.94 14.93 -3.58
N ARG A 74 -2.26 15.26 -4.83
CA ARG A 74 -3.64 15.18 -5.34
C ARG A 74 -4.15 13.74 -5.35
N VAL A 75 -3.32 12.78 -5.75
CA VAL A 75 -3.66 11.35 -5.73
C VAL A 75 -3.80 10.86 -4.29
N LEU A 76 -2.82 11.17 -3.43
CA LEU A 76 -2.85 10.82 -1.99
C LEU A 76 -4.09 11.36 -1.27
N LYS A 77 -4.55 12.58 -1.61
CA LYS A 77 -5.79 13.14 -1.07
C LYS A 77 -7.04 12.39 -1.54
N GLN A 78 -7.07 11.94 -2.79
CA GLN A 78 -8.19 11.14 -3.30
C GLN A 78 -8.25 9.77 -2.63
N ILE A 79 -7.09 9.12 -2.47
CA ILE A 79 -6.96 7.86 -1.71
C ILE A 79 -7.50 8.05 -0.29
N LEU A 80 -7.05 9.10 0.40
CA LEU A 80 -7.51 9.37 1.76
C LEU A 80 -9.01 9.70 1.83
N SER A 81 -9.51 10.59 0.98
CA SER A 81 -10.93 10.96 0.96
C SER A 81 -11.83 9.73 0.78
N TYR A 82 -11.50 8.88 -0.18
CA TYR A 82 -12.25 7.66 -0.45
C TYR A 82 -12.14 6.65 0.70
N GLY A 83 -10.95 6.51 1.29
CA GLY A 83 -10.75 5.70 2.50
C GLY A 83 -11.62 6.17 3.65
N LEU A 84 -11.61 7.47 3.98
CA LEU A 84 -12.40 8.03 5.07
C LEU A 84 -13.92 7.88 4.84
N GLU A 85 -14.39 8.02 3.60
CA GLU A 85 -15.80 7.80 3.26
C GLU A 85 -16.21 6.34 3.47
N MET A 86 -15.39 5.38 3.02
CA MET A 86 -15.72 3.96 3.08
C MET A 86 -15.56 3.35 4.47
N PHE A 87 -14.58 3.83 5.25
CA PHE A 87 -14.38 3.45 6.65
C PHE A 87 -15.15 4.38 7.60
N GLY A 88 -16.10 5.17 7.11
CA GLY A 88 -16.85 6.15 7.89
C GLY A 88 -17.76 5.55 8.98
N GLY A 89 -17.80 4.24 9.19
CA GLY A 89 -18.42 3.61 10.36
C GLY A 89 -17.47 3.36 11.53
N ASP A 90 -16.15 3.52 11.31
CA ASP A 90 -15.11 3.28 12.30
C ASP A 90 -14.91 4.52 13.19
N HIS A 91 -15.17 4.37 14.49
CA HIS A 91 -15.09 5.46 15.45
C HIS A 91 -13.67 5.99 15.64
N SER A 92 -12.68 5.08 15.66
CA SER A 92 -11.27 5.43 15.84
C SER A 92 -10.80 6.30 14.67
N LEU A 93 -11.17 5.92 13.45
CA LEU A 93 -10.82 6.63 12.23
C LEU A 93 -11.54 7.99 12.06
N GLN A 94 -12.83 8.06 12.42
CA GLN A 94 -13.56 9.33 12.45
C GLN A 94 -12.92 10.32 13.43
N THR A 95 -12.69 9.87 14.66
CA THR A 95 -12.09 10.70 15.72
C THR A 95 -10.70 11.16 15.30
N ALA A 96 -9.87 10.25 14.77
CA ALA A 96 -8.56 10.56 14.25
C ALA A 96 -8.59 11.61 13.12
N ALA A 97 -9.56 11.53 12.21
CA ALA A 97 -9.73 12.50 11.13
C ALA A 97 -10.13 13.89 11.64
N GLU A 98 -10.98 13.96 12.67
CA GLU A 98 -11.43 15.22 13.29
C GLU A 98 -10.31 15.91 14.09
N ILE A 99 -9.53 15.15 14.86
CA ILE A 99 -8.43 15.69 15.65
C ILE A 99 -7.18 15.96 14.80
N SER A 100 -7.09 15.40 13.59
CA SER A 100 -5.90 15.53 12.75
C SER A 100 -5.67 17.00 12.40
N GLN A 101 -4.50 17.47 12.81
CA GLN A 101 -4.02 18.79 12.48
C GLN A 101 -2.82 18.59 11.57
N LEU A 102 -2.74 19.39 10.51
CA LEU A 102 -1.68 19.32 9.49
C LEU A 102 -0.29 19.72 10.05
N ARG A 103 0.24 18.87 10.92
CA ARG A 103 1.46 18.99 11.71
C ARG A 103 2.61 18.30 10.97
N PRO A 104 3.87 18.71 11.23
CA PRO A 104 5.02 17.99 10.70
C PRO A 104 4.95 16.49 11.03
N ALA A 105 4.83 15.67 9.99
CA ALA A 105 4.91 14.22 10.11
C ALA A 105 6.37 13.79 10.29
N SER A 106 6.60 12.73 11.07
CA SER A 106 7.94 12.20 11.29
C SER A 106 8.53 11.58 10.01
N GLU A 107 9.86 11.46 9.95
CA GLU A 107 10.53 10.84 8.81
C GLU A 107 10.10 9.37 8.61
N LEU A 108 9.73 8.68 9.71
CA LEU A 108 9.19 7.32 9.69
C LEU A 108 7.84 7.25 8.97
N TYR A 109 6.91 8.17 9.25
CA TYR A 109 5.63 8.16 8.53
C TYR A 109 5.76 8.64 7.09
N MET A 110 6.66 9.59 6.83
CA MET A 110 6.97 10.02 5.46
C MET A 110 7.63 8.93 4.65
N SER A 111 8.47 8.07 5.25
CA SER A 111 9.02 6.91 4.57
C SER A 111 7.92 5.93 4.19
N LYS A 112 6.93 5.69 5.04
CA LYS A 112 5.76 4.86 4.72
C LYS A 112 4.93 5.41 3.55
N VAL A 113 4.71 6.73 3.49
CA VAL A 113 4.03 7.37 2.33
C VAL A 113 4.82 7.14 1.04
N LYS A 114 6.15 7.34 1.06
CA LYS A 114 7.02 7.07 -0.11
C LYS A 114 6.99 5.60 -0.50
N SER A 115 7.06 4.68 0.46
CA SER A 115 6.97 3.24 0.21
C SER A 115 5.62 2.86 -0.39
N THR A 116 4.52 3.49 0.04
CA THR A 116 3.18 3.26 -0.53
C THR A 116 3.13 3.67 -2.00
N LEU A 117 3.70 4.82 -2.37
CA LEU A 117 3.80 5.23 -3.77
C LEU A 117 4.61 4.22 -4.61
N LYS A 118 5.68 3.65 -4.05
CA LYS A 118 6.48 2.59 -4.71
C LYS A 118 5.73 1.26 -4.79
N GLN A 119 4.92 0.94 -3.77
CA GLN A 119 4.07 -0.26 -3.78
C GLN A 119 3.03 -0.18 -4.90
N ILE A 120 2.49 1.00 -5.21
CA ILE A 120 1.60 1.20 -6.37
C ILE A 120 2.33 0.82 -7.67
N VAL A 121 3.61 1.16 -7.81
CA VAL A 121 4.41 0.75 -8.97
C VAL A 121 4.48 -0.76 -9.06
N ARG A 122 4.89 -1.42 -7.97
CA ARG A 122 5.04 -2.87 -7.91
C ARG A 122 3.71 -3.57 -8.23
N ASP A 123 2.63 -3.18 -7.59
CA ASP A 123 1.38 -3.96 -7.62
C ASP A 123 0.44 -3.56 -8.76
N TRP A 124 0.48 -2.33 -9.27
CA TRP A 124 -0.57 -1.80 -10.14
C TRP A 124 -0.07 -0.92 -11.29
N SER A 125 1.21 -1.00 -11.65
CA SER A 125 1.73 -0.37 -12.86
C SER A 125 2.32 -1.37 -13.84
N THR A 126 2.51 -0.94 -15.07
CA THR A 126 3.23 -1.70 -16.09
C THR A 126 4.71 -1.88 -15.74
N GLU A 127 5.35 -0.89 -15.10
CA GLU A 127 6.74 -0.99 -14.64
C GLU A 127 6.94 -2.15 -13.64
N GLY A 128 5.92 -2.46 -12.84
CA GLY A 128 5.95 -3.56 -11.87
C GLY A 128 5.79 -4.96 -12.46
N ILE A 129 5.47 -5.12 -13.75
CA ILE A 129 5.16 -6.44 -14.35
C ILE A 129 6.29 -7.45 -14.16
N ASN A 130 7.55 -7.04 -14.39
CA ASN A 130 8.69 -7.94 -14.29
C ASN A 130 8.88 -8.43 -12.85
N GLU A 131 8.77 -7.53 -11.87
CA GLU A 131 8.89 -7.85 -10.46
C GLU A 131 7.75 -8.79 -10.01
N ARG A 132 6.51 -8.49 -10.39
CA ARG A 132 5.36 -9.37 -10.13
C ARG A 132 5.52 -10.73 -10.78
N THR A 133 6.03 -10.79 -12.00
CA THR A 133 6.29 -12.06 -12.71
C THR A 133 7.25 -12.93 -11.92
N LEU A 134 8.36 -12.35 -11.44
CA LEU A 134 9.36 -13.07 -10.66
C LEU A 134 8.84 -13.52 -9.28
N CYS A 135 8.01 -12.70 -8.62
CA CYS A 135 7.50 -13.02 -7.29
C CYS A 135 6.24 -13.90 -7.33
N TYR A 136 5.23 -13.50 -8.09
CA TYR A 136 3.89 -14.08 -8.04
C TYR A 136 3.74 -15.33 -8.90
N ASN A 137 4.44 -15.46 -10.03
CA ASN A 137 4.25 -16.63 -10.90
C ASN A 137 4.70 -17.94 -10.22
N VAL A 138 5.67 -17.89 -9.31
CA VAL A 138 6.10 -19.06 -8.53
C VAL A 138 4.92 -19.58 -7.70
N VAL A 139 4.25 -18.67 -6.98
CA VAL A 139 3.07 -18.96 -6.16
C VAL A 139 1.89 -19.42 -7.01
N LEU A 140 1.56 -18.67 -8.07
CA LEU A 140 0.45 -18.99 -8.97
C LEU A 140 0.64 -20.35 -9.63
N SER A 141 1.86 -20.70 -10.03
CA SER A 141 2.16 -22.00 -10.64
C SER A 141 1.98 -23.14 -9.63
N ALA A 142 2.43 -22.96 -8.38
CA ALA A 142 2.24 -23.97 -7.34
C ALA A 142 0.76 -24.20 -7.03
N ILE A 143 -0.04 -23.14 -6.94
CA ILE A 143 -1.48 -23.22 -6.67
C ILE A 143 -2.22 -23.85 -7.86
N ARG A 144 -1.90 -23.45 -9.10
CA ARG A 144 -2.48 -24.07 -10.31
C ARG A 144 -2.19 -25.56 -10.40
N ALA A 145 -0.98 -25.99 -10.04
CA ALA A 145 -0.61 -27.39 -10.01
C ALA A 145 -1.35 -28.17 -8.92
N ARG A 146 -1.59 -27.54 -7.77
CA ARG A 146 -2.34 -28.15 -6.64
C ARG A 146 -3.84 -28.26 -6.90
N PHE A 147 -4.41 -27.29 -7.63
CA PHE A 147 -5.83 -27.18 -7.96
C PHE A 147 -6.05 -26.99 -9.47
N PRO A 148 -5.84 -28.05 -10.28
CA PRO A 148 -5.92 -27.97 -11.73
C PRO A 148 -7.36 -27.83 -12.25
N ASP A 149 -8.35 -28.31 -11.49
CA ASP A 149 -9.76 -28.23 -11.86
C ASP A 149 -10.32 -26.81 -11.63
N VAL A 150 -10.33 -26.02 -12.70
CA VAL A 150 -10.80 -24.63 -12.70
C VAL A 150 -12.25 -24.51 -12.24
N ALA A 151 -13.11 -25.48 -12.57
CA ALA A 151 -14.54 -25.42 -12.25
C ALA A 151 -14.79 -25.48 -10.73
N ARG A 152 -13.86 -26.07 -9.98
CA ARG A 152 -13.96 -26.25 -8.52
C ARG A 152 -13.11 -25.30 -7.69
N ARG A 153 -12.37 -24.39 -8.32
CA ARG A 153 -11.50 -23.45 -7.58
C ARG A 153 -12.27 -22.53 -6.63
N HIS A 154 -13.55 -22.28 -6.90
CA HIS A 154 -14.38 -21.44 -6.04
C HIS A 154 -14.61 -22.06 -4.65
N ASP A 155 -14.52 -23.39 -4.52
CA ASP A 155 -14.60 -24.11 -3.24
C ASP A 155 -13.32 -23.99 -2.41
N VAL A 156 -12.20 -23.56 -3.02
CA VAL A 156 -10.89 -23.51 -2.39
C VAL A 156 -10.69 -22.13 -1.77
N SER A 157 -10.60 -22.09 -0.43
CA SER A 157 -10.36 -20.87 0.34
C SER A 157 -8.85 -20.59 0.45
N ILE A 158 -8.45 -19.36 0.14
CA ILE A 158 -7.05 -18.91 0.21
C ILE A 158 -6.94 -17.68 1.11
N LEU A 159 -6.07 -17.76 2.12
CA LEU A 159 -5.66 -16.61 2.91
C LEU A 159 -4.34 -16.04 2.39
N VAL A 160 -4.25 -14.73 2.24
CA VAL A 160 -3.03 -14.01 1.86
C VAL A 160 -2.68 -12.98 2.94
N PRO A 161 -1.88 -13.35 3.96
CA PRO A 161 -1.39 -12.42 4.96
C PRO A 161 -0.42 -11.40 4.37
N GLY A 162 -0.49 -10.14 4.83
CA GLY A 162 0.33 -9.04 4.30
C GLY A 162 0.04 -8.78 2.82
N ALA A 163 -1.24 -8.68 2.46
CA ALA A 163 -1.69 -8.57 1.08
C ALA A 163 -1.24 -7.27 0.38
N GLY A 164 -0.73 -6.27 1.11
CA GLY A 164 -0.25 -5.02 0.55
C GLY A 164 -1.36 -4.30 -0.22
N LEU A 165 -1.15 -4.03 -1.52
CA LEU A 165 -2.17 -3.38 -2.35
C LEU A 165 -3.13 -4.37 -3.03
N GLY A 166 -3.06 -5.65 -2.68
CA GLY A 166 -4.04 -6.66 -3.09
C GLY A 166 -3.93 -7.13 -4.54
N ARG A 167 -2.80 -6.92 -5.23
CA ARG A 167 -2.65 -7.42 -6.61
C ARG A 167 -2.63 -8.95 -6.67
N LEU A 168 -1.92 -9.61 -5.76
CA LEU A 168 -1.86 -11.07 -5.73
C LEU A 168 -3.21 -11.69 -5.33
N THR A 169 -3.85 -11.14 -4.29
CA THR A 169 -5.20 -11.58 -3.89
C THR A 169 -6.17 -11.43 -5.06
N TRP A 170 -6.12 -10.29 -5.75
CA TRP A 170 -6.95 -10.08 -6.93
C TRP A 170 -6.67 -11.12 -8.03
N HIS A 171 -5.40 -11.37 -8.36
CA HIS A 171 -5.05 -12.39 -9.37
C HIS A 171 -5.60 -13.78 -8.99
N LEU A 172 -5.50 -14.18 -7.73
CA LEU A 172 -6.03 -15.47 -7.28
C LEU A 172 -7.56 -15.57 -7.44
N VAL A 173 -8.27 -14.47 -7.20
CA VAL A 173 -9.72 -14.43 -7.44
C VAL A 173 -10.03 -14.53 -8.95
N LEU A 174 -9.24 -13.91 -9.83
CA LEU A 174 -9.36 -14.09 -11.28
C LEU A 174 -9.13 -15.54 -11.74
N GLU A 175 -8.26 -16.27 -11.05
CA GLU A 175 -8.01 -17.69 -11.28
C GLU A 175 -9.16 -18.59 -10.81
N GLY A 176 -10.18 -18.03 -10.14
CA GLY A 176 -11.39 -18.71 -9.70
C GLY A 176 -11.42 -19.07 -8.20
N PHE A 177 -10.40 -18.70 -7.42
CA PHE A 177 -10.31 -19.05 -5.99
C PHE A 177 -11.13 -18.12 -5.09
N SER A 178 -11.61 -18.60 -3.96
CA SER A 178 -12.18 -17.76 -2.91
C SER A 178 -11.07 -17.24 -2.02
N VAL A 179 -10.87 -15.91 -1.96
CA VAL A 179 -9.64 -15.32 -1.39
C VAL A 179 -9.95 -14.26 -0.35
N GLN A 180 -9.26 -14.35 0.78
CA GLN A 180 -9.18 -13.29 1.77
C GLN A 180 -7.76 -12.76 1.85
N GLY A 181 -7.56 -11.47 1.59
CA GLY A 181 -6.33 -10.80 1.99
C GLY A 181 -6.40 -10.35 3.45
N ASN A 182 -5.26 -10.30 4.14
CA ASN A 182 -5.14 -9.64 5.43
C ASN A 182 -4.08 -8.53 5.32
N GLU A 183 -4.37 -7.35 5.87
CA GLU A 183 -3.43 -6.24 5.91
C GLU A 183 -3.66 -5.39 7.16
N PHE A 184 -2.56 -4.96 7.79
CA PHE A 184 -2.59 -4.17 9.02
C PHE A 184 -2.36 -2.67 8.76
N SER A 185 -1.57 -2.34 7.74
CA SER A 185 -1.17 -0.96 7.48
C SER A 185 -2.32 -0.14 6.87
N LEU A 186 -2.78 0.89 7.58
CA LEU A 186 -3.75 1.86 7.04
C LEU A 186 -3.31 2.52 5.73
N PHE A 187 -2.00 2.71 5.50
CA PHE A 187 -1.50 3.20 4.22
C PHE A 187 -1.85 2.25 3.06
N MET A 188 -1.66 0.94 3.28
CA MET A 188 -1.95 -0.10 2.32
C MET A 188 -3.46 -0.33 2.19
N LEU A 189 -4.21 -0.29 3.30
CA LEU A 189 -5.67 -0.44 3.31
C LEU A 189 -6.36 0.70 2.54
N PHE A 190 -6.02 1.96 2.79
CA PHE A 190 -6.61 3.07 2.03
C PHE A 190 -6.28 2.98 0.55
N THR A 191 -5.03 2.65 0.22
CA THR A 191 -4.57 2.59 -1.18
C THR A 191 -5.15 1.38 -1.93
N SER A 192 -5.16 0.20 -1.32
CA SER A 192 -5.78 -1.01 -1.90
C SER A 192 -7.27 -0.79 -2.11
N ASN A 193 -7.98 -0.23 -1.14
CA ASN A 193 -9.38 0.10 -1.25
C ASN A 193 -9.67 1.05 -2.42
N PHE A 194 -8.86 2.11 -2.54
CA PHE A 194 -8.96 3.04 -3.66
C PHE A 194 -8.75 2.36 -5.03
N ILE A 195 -7.76 1.47 -5.13
CA ILE A 195 -7.47 0.80 -6.40
C ILE A 195 -8.54 -0.24 -6.75
N LEU A 196 -8.94 -1.06 -5.77
CA LEU A 196 -9.88 -2.17 -5.96
C LEU A 196 -11.32 -1.70 -6.17
N ASN A 197 -11.74 -0.62 -5.50
CA ASN A 197 -13.15 -0.23 -5.46
C ASN A 197 -13.45 1.12 -6.13
N LYS A 198 -12.46 2.03 -6.24
CA LYS A 198 -12.69 3.36 -6.84
C LYS A 198 -12.25 3.48 -8.30
N CYS A 199 -11.11 2.91 -8.68
CA CYS A 199 -10.58 3.04 -10.03
C CYS A 199 -11.53 2.39 -11.06
N GLN A 200 -11.79 3.10 -12.17
CA GLN A 200 -12.77 2.68 -13.20
C GLN A 200 -12.14 2.40 -14.56
N LYS A 201 -10.91 2.84 -14.78
CA LYS A 201 -10.19 2.62 -16.04
C LYS A 201 -8.72 2.33 -15.82
N GLU A 202 -8.11 1.67 -16.79
CA GLU A 202 -6.67 1.49 -16.84
C GLU A 202 -5.96 2.84 -16.98
N ASN A 203 -4.80 2.96 -16.34
CA ASN A 203 -3.95 4.15 -16.37
C ASN A 203 -4.68 5.45 -16.00
N GLU A 204 -5.69 5.35 -15.12
CA GLU A 204 -6.53 6.48 -14.70
C GLU A 204 -5.75 7.57 -13.97
N PHE A 205 -4.80 7.15 -13.14
CA PHE A 205 -4.04 8.02 -12.26
C PHE A 205 -2.56 8.02 -12.65
N THR A 206 -1.87 9.13 -12.35
CA THR A 206 -0.43 9.29 -12.58
C THR A 206 0.24 9.79 -11.31
N ILE A 207 1.31 9.11 -10.91
CA ILE A 207 2.17 9.44 -9.76
C ILE A 207 3.63 9.55 -10.20
N TYR A 208 4.45 10.12 -9.32
CA TYR A 208 5.88 10.33 -9.46
C TYR A 208 6.60 9.72 -8.24
N PRO A 209 6.70 8.39 -8.16
CA PRO A 209 7.10 7.68 -6.95
C PRO A 209 8.57 7.93 -6.54
N TYR A 210 9.41 8.39 -7.47
CA TYR A 210 10.85 8.62 -7.28
C TYR A 210 11.23 10.08 -7.08
N VAL A 211 10.26 11.02 -7.09
CA VAL A 211 10.53 12.47 -7.07
C VAL A 211 11.35 12.94 -5.86
N LEU A 212 11.30 12.22 -4.74
CA LEU A 212 12.06 12.54 -3.53
C LEU A 212 13.34 11.70 -3.36
N ASP A 213 13.66 10.80 -4.30
CA ASP A 213 14.87 10.00 -4.29
C ASP A 213 15.98 10.77 -5.02
N THR A 214 16.91 11.38 -4.27
CA THR A 214 17.91 12.31 -4.82
C THR A 214 19.24 11.67 -5.19
N CYS A 215 19.41 10.38 -4.92
CA CYS A 215 20.65 9.65 -5.14
C CYS A 215 20.46 8.60 -6.24
N ASN A 216 21.55 8.26 -6.95
CA ASN A 216 21.57 7.22 -7.98
C ASN A 216 20.60 7.47 -9.16
N ASN A 217 20.39 8.74 -9.52
CA ASN A 217 19.67 9.11 -10.74
C ASN A 217 20.68 9.30 -11.89
N TRP A 218 20.48 8.62 -13.02
CA TRP A 218 21.32 8.81 -14.21
C TRP A 218 21.02 10.14 -14.89
N THR A 219 19.75 10.53 -14.92
CA THR A 219 19.26 11.80 -15.46
C THR A 219 18.28 12.45 -14.49
N TYR A 220 17.99 13.75 -14.70
CA TYR A 220 16.94 14.44 -13.95
C TYR A 220 15.56 13.86 -14.28
N GLU A 221 15.34 13.51 -15.54
CA GLU A 221 14.12 12.90 -16.05
C GLU A 221 13.79 11.58 -15.34
N ASP A 222 14.79 10.76 -15.00
CA ASP A 222 14.57 9.50 -14.26
C ASP A 222 13.90 9.74 -12.89
N GLN A 223 14.28 10.81 -12.20
CA GLN A 223 13.75 11.15 -10.87
C GLN A 223 12.29 11.60 -10.93
N ILE A 224 11.90 12.28 -12.00
CA ILE A 224 10.56 12.86 -12.20
C ILE A 224 9.73 12.11 -13.24
N ARG A 225 10.09 10.86 -13.55
CA ARG A 225 9.33 10.07 -14.53
C ARG A 225 7.92 9.74 -13.99
N PRO A 226 6.88 9.85 -14.83
CA PRO A 226 5.53 9.49 -14.43
C PRO A 226 5.32 7.98 -14.45
N VAL A 227 4.54 7.48 -13.49
CA VAL A 227 4.02 6.10 -13.48
C VAL A 227 2.51 6.15 -13.44
N GLN A 228 1.86 5.41 -14.35
CA GLN A 228 0.41 5.31 -14.42
C GLN A 228 -0.12 4.05 -13.73
N PHE A 229 -1.32 4.15 -13.15
CA PHE A 229 -2.01 3.04 -12.50
C PHE A 229 -3.54 3.25 -12.53
N PRO A 230 -4.34 2.18 -12.37
CA PRO A 230 -3.92 0.78 -12.40
C PRO A 230 -3.63 0.30 -13.84
N ASP A 231 -2.64 -0.59 -14.04
CA ASP A 231 -2.35 -1.22 -15.34
C ASP A 231 -3.43 -2.21 -15.78
N LEU A 232 -4.19 -2.73 -14.82
CA LEU A 232 -5.40 -3.52 -15.01
C LEU A 232 -6.46 -3.02 -14.05
N CYS A 233 -7.63 -2.64 -14.56
CA CYS A 233 -8.69 -2.09 -13.73
C CYS A 233 -9.54 -3.20 -13.08
N PRO A 234 -9.64 -3.28 -11.74
CA PRO A 234 -10.47 -4.30 -11.09
C PRO A 234 -11.97 -4.21 -11.44
N ALA A 235 -12.46 -3.00 -11.73
CA ALA A 235 -13.86 -2.77 -12.11
C ALA A 235 -14.27 -3.40 -13.45
N THR A 236 -13.30 -3.77 -14.31
CA THR A 236 -13.60 -4.39 -15.62
C THR A 236 -13.75 -5.91 -15.53
N ALA A 237 -13.49 -6.53 -14.39
CA ALA A 237 -13.74 -7.96 -14.22
C ALA A 237 -15.22 -8.29 -14.09
N SER A 238 -15.56 -9.52 -14.51
CA SER A 238 -16.95 -10.01 -14.53
C SER A 238 -17.63 -9.81 -13.17
N PRO A 239 -18.78 -9.10 -13.10
CA PRO A 239 -19.47 -8.83 -11.85
C PRO A 239 -20.11 -10.09 -11.25
N THR A 240 -20.37 -11.11 -12.07
CA THR A 240 -20.85 -12.42 -11.62
C THR A 240 -19.69 -13.38 -11.48
N ARG A 241 -19.44 -13.82 -10.25
CA ARG A 241 -18.42 -14.80 -9.90
C ARG A 241 -18.94 -15.74 -8.81
N ALA A 242 -18.54 -17.01 -8.88
CA ALA A 242 -18.94 -18.03 -7.90
C ALA A 242 -18.10 -17.99 -6.62
N ASN A 243 -16.93 -17.33 -6.68
CA ASN A 243 -15.98 -17.21 -5.58
C ASN A 243 -16.14 -15.90 -4.80
N THR A 244 -15.50 -15.83 -3.63
CA THR A 244 -15.49 -14.66 -2.77
C THR A 244 -14.17 -13.89 -2.86
N PHE A 245 -14.21 -12.58 -2.63
CA PHE A 245 -13.03 -11.75 -2.42
C PHE A 245 -13.28 -10.82 -1.25
N SER A 246 -12.44 -10.91 -0.23
CA SER A 246 -12.47 -10.03 0.94
C SER A 246 -11.06 -9.53 1.29
N MET A 247 -11.01 -8.44 2.05
CA MET A 247 -9.80 -7.92 2.68
C MET A 247 -10.11 -7.69 4.17
N CYS A 248 -9.41 -8.39 5.04
CA CYS A 248 -9.48 -8.24 6.48
C CYS A 248 -8.44 -7.20 6.95
N ALA A 249 -8.90 -6.18 7.67
CA ALA A 249 -8.04 -5.18 8.27
C ALA A 249 -7.66 -5.60 9.69
N GLY A 250 -6.37 -5.65 10.00
CA GLY A 250 -5.88 -5.96 11.36
C GLY A 250 -4.62 -6.81 11.36
N ASP A 251 -4.07 -7.02 12.56
CA ASP A 251 -2.89 -7.85 12.74
C ASP A 251 -3.20 -9.32 12.39
N PHE A 252 -2.32 -9.96 11.62
CA PHE A 252 -2.51 -11.34 11.15
C PHE A 252 -2.73 -12.32 12.31
N LEU A 253 -1.95 -12.21 13.39
CA LEU A 253 -2.09 -13.11 14.53
C LEU A 253 -3.44 -12.89 15.21
N GLN A 254 -3.83 -11.64 15.44
CA GLN A 254 -5.09 -11.32 16.10
C GLN A 254 -6.32 -11.75 15.28
N THR A 255 -6.29 -11.48 13.97
CA THR A 255 -7.41 -11.76 13.05
C THR A 255 -7.57 -13.24 12.75
N THR A 256 -6.49 -14.03 12.84
CA THR A 256 -6.49 -15.47 12.51
C THR A 256 -6.42 -16.36 13.77
N ASN A 257 -6.81 -15.83 14.94
CA ASN A 257 -6.79 -16.55 16.22
C ASN A 257 -8.06 -17.36 16.50
N GLY A 258 -9.11 -17.27 15.66
CA GLY A 258 -10.35 -18.02 15.85
C GLY A 258 -10.19 -19.49 15.43
N ASP A 259 -10.69 -20.42 16.24
CA ASP A 259 -10.62 -21.87 16.00
C ASP A 259 -11.52 -22.34 14.82
N ASP A 260 -12.38 -21.47 14.28
CA ASP A 260 -13.43 -21.83 13.31
C ASP A 260 -13.06 -21.53 11.83
N GLU A 261 -11.99 -20.76 11.55
CA GLU A 261 -11.60 -20.42 10.18
C GLU A 261 -10.45 -21.29 9.67
N CYS A 262 -10.80 -22.34 8.92
CA CYS A 262 -9.84 -23.17 8.20
C CYS A 262 -9.71 -22.74 6.73
N TRP A 263 -8.47 -22.66 6.25
CA TRP A 263 -8.13 -22.26 4.89
C TRP A 263 -7.53 -23.45 4.14
N SER A 264 -7.92 -23.65 2.87
CA SER A 264 -7.31 -24.68 2.04
C SER A 264 -5.84 -24.34 1.69
N VAL A 265 -5.50 -23.05 1.62
CA VAL A 265 -4.14 -22.56 1.35
C VAL A 265 -3.86 -21.25 2.10
N VAL A 266 -2.66 -21.10 2.65
CA VAL A 266 -2.12 -19.82 3.08
C VAL A 266 -0.95 -19.43 2.18
N VAL A 267 -0.96 -18.20 1.65
CA VAL A 267 0.04 -17.68 0.72
C VAL A 267 0.76 -16.49 1.34
N THR A 268 2.07 -16.63 1.55
CA THR A 268 2.92 -15.55 2.06
C THR A 268 3.95 -15.14 1.01
N VAL A 269 4.03 -13.84 0.71
CA VAL A 269 4.99 -13.27 -0.27
C VAL A 269 5.58 -12.01 0.33
N PHE A 270 6.85 -12.04 0.74
CA PHE A 270 7.52 -10.94 1.46
C PHE A 270 6.75 -10.53 2.75
N PHE A 271 6.37 -11.53 3.55
CA PHE A 271 5.56 -11.33 4.76
C PHE A 271 6.16 -11.94 6.03
N ILE A 272 6.66 -13.19 5.99
CA ILE A 272 7.04 -13.90 7.23
C ILE A 272 8.18 -13.23 8.02
N ASP A 273 9.01 -12.44 7.34
CA ASP A 273 10.10 -11.64 7.89
C ASP A 273 9.63 -10.35 8.57
N THR A 274 8.34 -10.01 8.51
CA THR A 274 7.75 -8.90 9.27
C THR A 274 7.43 -9.28 10.71
N ALA A 275 7.51 -10.56 11.06
CA ALA A 275 7.17 -11.06 12.39
C ALA A 275 8.17 -10.59 13.45
N THR A 276 7.66 -10.12 14.59
CA THR A 276 8.49 -9.96 15.80
C THR A 276 8.96 -11.31 16.35
N ASN A 277 8.10 -12.33 16.24
CA ASN A 277 8.43 -13.73 16.50
C ASN A 277 7.91 -14.60 15.35
N LEU A 278 8.84 -15.08 14.52
CA LEU A 278 8.54 -15.93 13.37
C LEU A 278 7.79 -17.22 13.77
N MET A 279 8.07 -17.77 14.96
CA MET A 279 7.43 -19.00 15.41
C MET A 279 5.92 -18.81 15.56
N ASN A 280 5.47 -17.65 16.05
CA ASN A 280 4.04 -17.36 16.16
C ASN A 280 3.35 -17.34 14.79
N TYR A 281 4.03 -16.82 13.75
CA TYR A 281 3.49 -16.84 12.40
C TYR A 281 3.38 -18.28 11.89
N ILE A 282 4.41 -19.12 12.11
CA ILE A 282 4.40 -20.52 11.71
C ILE A 282 3.28 -21.28 12.43
N ASP A 283 3.13 -21.11 13.74
CA ASP A 283 2.11 -21.77 14.56
C ASP A 283 0.70 -21.35 14.14
N THR A 284 0.49 -20.07 13.83
CA THR A 284 -0.80 -19.60 13.30
C THR A 284 -1.05 -20.18 11.91
N ILE A 285 -0.10 -20.10 10.98
CA ILE A 285 -0.27 -20.70 9.63
C ILE A 285 -0.60 -22.20 9.74
N HIS A 286 0.10 -22.95 10.60
CA HIS A 286 -0.14 -24.36 10.80
C HIS A 286 -1.55 -24.64 11.33
N ARG A 287 -2.04 -23.85 12.28
CA ARG A 287 -3.41 -23.99 12.83
C ARG A 287 -4.50 -23.59 11.84
N SER A 288 -4.24 -22.58 11.01
CA SER A 288 -5.23 -22.00 10.10
C SER A 288 -5.41 -22.80 8.81
N VAL A 289 -4.52 -23.74 8.48
CA VAL A 289 -4.65 -24.57 7.27
C VAL A 289 -5.41 -25.85 7.59
N GLU A 290 -6.37 -26.22 6.73
CA GLU A 290 -7.09 -27.50 6.84
C GLU A 290 -6.10 -28.68 6.91
N SER A 291 -6.27 -29.55 7.91
CA SER A 291 -5.52 -30.81 7.97
C SER A 291 -5.94 -31.72 6.81
N LEU A 292 -5.17 -31.69 5.73
CA LEU A 292 -5.33 -32.58 4.59
C LEU A 292 -4.72 -33.96 4.86
N TYR A 293 -5.12 -34.61 5.96
CA TYR A 293 -4.82 -36.02 6.26
C TYR A 293 -5.91 -36.63 7.13
#